data_AF-A0A2D4LN58-F1
#
_entry.id   AF-A0A2D4LN58-F1
#
_cell.length_a   1.000
_cell.length_b   1.000
_cell.length_c   1.000
_cell.angle_alpha   90.00
_cell.angle_beta   90.00
_cell.angle_gamma   90.00
#
_symmetry.space_group_name_H-M   'P 1'
#
loop_
_entity.id
_entity.type
_entity.pdbx_description
1 polymer ?
#
loop_
_entity_poly.entity_id
_entity_poly.type
_entity_poly.pdbx_seq_one_letter_code
_entity_poly.pdbx_strand_id
1 'polypeptide(L)'
;GGHGQPDVFRVLKAYTLYRPEDGYCQAQAPSAAVLLMHMPAEQAFWCLVQICEKYLPGYYSEKLEAIQLDGEILFSLLQRVSPLPYKHLGKQKIDPILYMTEWFMCAFSRTLPWSSVLRVWDMFFCEGVKIIFRVGLILLKYTLGSSEKLRSCQGQYETMEQLRTLNPR
;
A
#
# COMPACT_ATOMS: atom_id res chain seq x y z
N GLY A 1 -1.29 3.38 -27.97
CA GLY A 1 -0.36 4.52 -28.01
C GLY A 1 0.63 4.39 -26.87
N GLY A 2 1.87 4.04 -27.17
CA GLY A 2 2.89 3.61 -26.20
C GLY A 2 3.70 4.74 -25.53
N HIS A 3 3.10 5.91 -25.30
CA HIS A 3 3.82 7.05 -24.68
C HIS A 3 3.96 6.96 -23.15
N GLY A 4 3.14 6.14 -22.46
CA GLY A 4 3.18 6.06 -20.99
C GLY A 4 4.39 5.30 -20.41
N GLN A 5 4.83 4.21 -21.04
CA GLN A 5 5.96 3.41 -20.54
C GLN A 5 7.31 4.17 -20.57
N PRO A 6 7.65 4.92 -21.65
CA PRO A 6 8.86 5.73 -21.68
C PRO A 6 8.94 6.79 -20.57
N ASP A 7 7.82 7.44 -20.26
CA ASP A 7 7.82 8.51 -19.25
C ASP A 7 7.89 7.96 -17.82
N VAL A 8 7.24 6.83 -17.54
CA VAL A 8 7.42 6.10 -16.27
C VAL A 8 8.89 5.74 -16.08
N PHE A 9 9.53 5.18 -17.10
CA PHE A 9 10.97 4.86 -17.05
C PHE A 9 11.82 6.10 -16.78
N ARG A 10 11.56 7.22 -17.45
CA ARG A 10 12.32 8.47 -17.25
C ARG A 10 12.18 9.03 -15.85
N VAL A 11 10.96 9.06 -15.31
CA VAL A 11 10.70 9.55 -13.94
C VAL A 11 11.41 8.67 -12.91
N LEU A 12 11.29 7.35 -13.02
CA LEU A 12 11.93 6.42 -12.10
C LEU A 12 13.45 6.48 -12.20
N LYS A 13 14.00 6.51 -13.43
CA LYS A 13 15.44 6.68 -13.64
C LYS A 13 15.94 7.99 -13.04
N ALA A 14 15.23 9.10 -13.23
CA ALA A 14 15.57 10.37 -12.62
C ALA A 14 15.58 10.26 -11.09
N TYR A 15 14.60 9.57 -10.49
CA TYR A 15 14.57 9.32 -9.05
C TYR A 15 15.81 8.56 -8.57
N THR A 16 16.21 7.47 -9.25
CA THR A 16 17.41 6.72 -8.86
C THR A 16 18.70 7.52 -8.90
N LEU A 17 18.77 8.54 -9.77
CA LEU A 17 19.92 9.44 -9.86
C LEU A 17 19.85 10.54 -8.80
N TYR A 18 18.64 10.96 -8.43
CA TYR A 18 18.40 11.95 -7.40
C TYR A 18 18.61 11.38 -5.98
N ARG A 19 18.20 10.12 -5.75
CA ARG A 19 18.31 9.37 -4.49
C ARG A 19 19.01 8.02 -4.71
N PRO A 20 20.33 8.03 -4.95
CA PRO A 20 21.09 6.79 -5.18
C PRO A 20 21.08 5.83 -3.98
N GLU A 21 20.89 6.34 -2.76
CA GLU A 21 20.81 5.56 -1.53
C GLU A 21 19.54 4.70 -1.41
N ASP A 22 18.42 5.18 -1.94
CA ASP A 22 17.16 4.43 -2.01
C ASP A 22 17.13 3.52 -3.25
N GLY A 23 17.82 3.95 -4.32
CA GLY A 23 17.84 3.24 -5.59
C GLY A 23 16.46 3.12 -6.24
N TYR A 24 16.23 2.02 -6.95
CA TYR A 24 14.93 1.70 -7.54
C TYR A 24 14.24 0.61 -6.74
N CYS A 25 13.06 0.94 -6.22
CA CYS A 25 12.14 -0.03 -5.66
C CYS A 25 10.97 -0.24 -6.63
N GLN A 26 10.63 -1.50 -6.94
CA GLN A 26 9.54 -1.83 -7.87
C GLN A 26 8.19 -1.20 -7.47
N ALA A 27 7.96 -1.00 -6.16
CA ALA A 27 6.75 -0.39 -5.65
C ALA A 27 6.61 1.11 -5.98
N GLN A 28 7.66 1.77 -6.48
CA GLN A 28 7.59 3.17 -6.94
C GLN A 28 6.92 3.29 -8.31
N ALA A 29 7.02 2.28 -9.17
CA ALA A 29 6.50 2.35 -10.53
C ALA A 29 4.97 2.56 -10.61
N PRO A 30 4.14 1.88 -9.79
CA PRO A 30 2.71 2.17 -9.72
C PRO A 30 2.42 3.62 -9.31
N SER A 31 3.14 4.15 -8.32
CA SER A 31 2.98 5.54 -7.87
C SER A 31 3.36 6.53 -8.98
N ALA A 32 4.47 6.31 -9.68
CA ALA A 32 4.87 7.12 -10.83
C ALA A 32 3.84 7.07 -11.97
N ALA A 33 3.28 5.89 -12.25
CA ALA A 33 2.26 5.71 -13.27
C ALA A 33 0.97 6.48 -12.93
N VAL A 34 0.49 6.39 -11.68
CA VAL A 34 -0.67 7.17 -11.21
C VAL A 34 -0.43 8.66 -11.42
N LEU A 35 0.72 9.18 -11.00
CA LEU A 35 1.04 10.60 -11.15
C LEU A 35 1.07 11.02 -12.62
N LEU A 36 1.72 10.25 -13.49
CA LEU A 36 1.83 10.54 -14.92
C LEU A 36 0.48 10.50 -15.67
N MET A 37 -0.54 9.84 -15.12
CA MET A 37 -1.91 9.91 -15.67
C MET A 37 -2.58 11.28 -15.42
N HIS A 38 -2.10 12.05 -14.44
CA HIS A 38 -2.74 13.28 -13.98
C HIS A 38 -1.89 14.54 -14.13
N MET A 39 -0.57 14.40 -14.35
CA MET A 39 0.33 15.54 -14.50
C MET A 39 1.51 15.23 -15.42
N PRO A 40 2.16 16.26 -16.02
CA PRO A 40 3.35 16.06 -16.83
C PRO A 40 4.53 15.49 -16.02
N ALA A 41 5.52 14.95 -16.74
CA ALA A 41 6.60 14.15 -16.15
C ALA A 41 7.42 14.86 -15.08
N GLU A 42 7.67 16.17 -15.23
CA GLU A 42 8.41 16.95 -14.24
C GLU A 42 7.64 17.10 -12.93
N GLN A 43 6.35 17.43 -12.99
CA GLN A 43 5.51 17.49 -11.78
C GLN A 43 5.36 16.11 -11.14
N ALA A 44 5.22 15.06 -11.95
CA ALA A 44 5.14 13.69 -11.47
C ALA A 44 6.41 13.27 -10.75
N PHE A 45 7.58 13.66 -11.25
CA PHE A 45 8.87 13.45 -10.59
C PHE A 45 8.91 14.11 -9.21
N TRP A 46 8.61 15.40 -9.12
CA TRP A 46 8.64 16.10 -7.83
C TRP A 46 7.58 15.58 -6.84
N CYS A 47 6.40 15.17 -7.31
CA CYS A 47 5.41 14.52 -6.47
C CYS A 47 5.90 13.16 -5.98
N LEU A 48 6.54 12.35 -6.82
CA LEU A 48 7.13 11.07 -6.42
C LEU A 48 8.20 11.27 -5.35
N VAL A 49 9.07 12.28 -5.52
CA VAL A 49 10.05 12.69 -4.51
C VAL A 49 9.38 12.98 -3.16
N GLN A 50 8.31 13.78 -3.16
CA GLN A 50 7.56 14.06 -1.93
C GLN A 50 6.92 12.80 -1.33
N ILE A 51 6.37 11.90 -2.14
CA ILE A 51 5.83 10.62 -1.65
C ILE A 51 6.91 9.83 -0.92
N CYS A 52 8.07 9.63 -1.54
CA CYS A 52 9.13 8.82 -0.98
C CYS A 52 9.79 9.44 0.27
N GLU A 53 10.02 10.75 0.26
CA GLU A 53 10.79 11.39 1.33
C GLU A 53 9.95 11.91 2.49
N LYS A 54 8.75 12.41 2.19
CA LYS A 54 7.91 13.10 3.17
C LYS A 54 6.75 12.24 3.67
N TYR A 55 6.06 11.57 2.75
CA TYR A 55 4.86 10.82 3.12
C TYR A 55 5.18 9.37 3.54
N LEU A 56 6.14 8.73 2.88
CA LEU A 56 6.52 7.33 3.08
C LEU A 56 8.03 7.15 3.36
N PRO A 57 8.61 7.91 4.32
CA PRO A 57 10.04 7.84 4.58
C PRO A 57 10.49 6.43 4.95
N GLY A 58 11.54 5.94 4.28
CA GLY A 58 12.14 4.63 4.55
C GLY A 58 11.38 3.42 3.98
N TYR A 59 10.20 3.62 3.36
CA TYR A 59 9.41 2.52 2.80
C TYR A 59 10.12 1.80 1.67
N TYR A 60 10.91 2.51 0.87
CA TYR A 60 11.57 1.99 -0.33
C TYR A 60 13.01 1.51 -0.08
N SER A 61 13.44 1.47 1.18
CA SER A 61 14.76 0.95 1.57
C SER A 61 14.85 -0.56 1.43
N GLU A 62 16.06 -1.11 1.20
CA GLU A 62 16.27 -2.55 1.02
C GLU A 62 15.79 -3.41 2.20
N LYS A 63 15.87 -2.87 3.42
CA LYS A 63 15.53 -3.61 4.65
C LYS A 63 14.04 -3.56 5.01
N LEU A 64 13.26 -2.67 4.41
CA LEU A 64 11.84 -2.48 4.69
C LEU A 64 11.52 -2.29 6.19
N GLU A 65 12.46 -1.73 6.97
CA GLU A 65 12.30 -1.54 8.42
C GLU A 65 11.09 -0.65 8.74
N ALA A 66 10.88 0.41 7.95
CA ALA A 66 9.73 1.30 8.10
C ALA A 66 8.39 0.57 7.86
N ILE A 67 8.33 -0.31 6.86
CA ILE A 67 7.13 -1.11 6.57
C ILE A 67 6.85 -2.13 7.68
N GLN A 68 7.90 -2.76 8.21
CA GLN A 68 7.78 -3.69 9.34
C GLN A 68 7.19 -2.99 10.56
N LEU A 69 7.75 -1.83 10.94
CA LEU A 69 7.26 -1.02 12.04
C LEU A 69 5.79 -0.60 11.83
N ASP A 70 5.48 -0.11 10.62
CA ASP A 70 4.12 0.30 10.30
C ASP A 70 3.14 -0.90 10.26
N GLY A 71 3.63 -2.11 10.01
CA GLY A 71 2.84 -3.33 10.15
C GLY A 71 2.49 -3.68 11.58
N GLU A 72 3.43 -3.52 12.50
CA GLU A 72 3.17 -3.65 13.94
C GLU A 72 2.17 -2.59 14.42
N ILE A 73 2.31 -1.35 13.94
CA ILE A 73 1.36 -0.26 14.23
C ILE A 73 -0.03 -0.59 13.68
N LEU A 74 -0.14 -1.04 12.42
CA LEU A 74 -1.41 -1.45 11.82
C LEU A 74 -2.08 -2.57 12.63
N PHE A 75 -1.31 -3.57 13.03
CA PHE A 75 -1.82 -4.71 13.80
C PHE A 75 -2.29 -4.30 15.20
N SER A 76 -1.56 -3.39 15.85
CA SER A 76 -1.94 -2.81 17.13
C SER A 76 -3.22 -1.97 17.03
N LEU A 77 -3.37 -1.19 15.96
CA LEU A 77 -4.61 -0.45 15.68
C LEU A 77 -5.78 -1.41 15.41
N LEU A 78 -5.55 -2.50 14.67
CA LEU A 78 -6.56 -3.50 14.39
C LEU A 78 -7.12 -4.13 15.66
N GLN A 79 -6.27 -4.42 16.65
CA GLN A 79 -6.70 -4.93 17.96
C GLN A 79 -7.74 -4.00 18.61
N ARG A 80 -7.53 -2.68 18.51
CA ARG A 80 -8.41 -1.67 19.14
C ARG A 80 -9.70 -1.47 18.35
N VAL A 81 -9.64 -1.48 17.03
CA VAL A 81 -10.76 -1.13 16.14
C VAL A 81 -11.63 -2.35 15.78
N SER A 82 -11.02 -3.52 15.62
CA SER A 82 -11.69 -4.75 15.20
C SER A 82 -10.99 -5.99 15.79
N PRO A 83 -11.32 -6.39 17.03
CA PRO A 83 -10.65 -7.50 17.72
C PRO A 83 -10.80 -8.86 17.02
N LEU A 84 -11.85 -9.04 16.21
CA LEU A 84 -12.15 -10.31 15.55
C LEU A 84 -11.10 -10.67 14.47
N PRO A 85 -10.84 -9.83 13.44
CA PRO A 85 -9.71 -9.99 12.53
C PRO A 85 -8.37 -10.15 13.24
N TYR A 86 -8.10 -9.32 14.26
CA TYR A 86 -6.85 -9.38 15.02
C TYR A 86 -6.61 -10.77 15.63
N LYS A 87 -7.62 -11.31 16.33
CA LYS A 87 -7.53 -12.66 16.93
C LYS A 87 -7.34 -13.74 15.87
N HIS A 88 -8.04 -13.62 14.74
CA HIS A 88 -7.93 -14.58 13.64
C HIS A 88 -6.52 -14.61 13.05
N LEU A 89 -5.99 -13.44 12.65
CA LEU A 89 -4.65 -13.31 12.09
C LEU A 89 -3.58 -13.79 13.07
N GLY A 90 -3.70 -13.44 14.36
CA GLY A 90 -2.82 -13.93 15.41
C GLY A 90 -2.87 -15.45 15.58
N LYS A 91 -4.07 -16.06 15.55
CA LYS A 91 -4.23 -17.51 15.61
C LYS A 91 -3.58 -18.23 14.42
N GLN A 92 -3.69 -17.65 13.22
CA GLN A 92 -3.08 -18.18 12.00
C GLN A 92 -1.60 -17.82 11.84
N LYS A 93 -1.01 -17.08 12.80
CA LYS A 93 0.38 -16.59 12.75
C LYS A 93 0.70 -15.83 11.45
N ILE A 94 -0.25 -15.02 10.98
CA ILE A 94 -0.08 -14.19 9.79
C ILE A 94 0.54 -12.86 10.20
N ASP A 95 1.78 -12.66 9.79
CA ASP A 95 2.49 -11.40 9.95
C ASP A 95 1.90 -10.32 9.02
N PRO A 96 1.64 -9.09 9.51
CA PRO A 96 1.23 -7.95 8.71
C PRO A 96 2.00 -7.78 7.39
N ILE A 97 3.32 -7.95 7.42
CA ILE A 97 4.19 -7.73 6.26
C ILE A 97 3.79 -8.59 5.06
N LEU A 98 3.17 -9.75 5.28
CA LEU A 98 2.79 -10.70 4.23
C LEU A 98 1.64 -10.21 3.33
N TYR A 99 0.80 -9.30 3.82
CA TYR A 99 -0.35 -8.79 3.07
C TYR A 99 -0.29 -7.28 2.83
N MET A 100 0.28 -6.50 3.75
CA MET A 100 0.19 -5.04 3.67
C MET A 100 1.30 -4.38 2.86
N THR A 101 2.41 -5.08 2.59
CA THR A 101 3.58 -4.48 1.93
C THR A 101 3.19 -3.84 0.59
N GLU A 102 2.45 -4.56 -0.25
CA GLU A 102 1.97 -3.98 -1.52
C GLU A 102 0.98 -2.83 -1.30
N TRP A 103 0.06 -2.99 -0.34
CA TRP A 103 -0.95 -1.97 -0.01
C TRP A 103 -0.31 -0.63 0.36
N PHE A 104 0.70 -0.67 1.22
CA PHE A 104 1.31 0.52 1.81
C PHE A 104 2.34 1.12 0.85
N MET A 105 3.23 0.32 0.30
CA MET A 105 4.30 0.80 -0.59
C MET A 105 3.76 1.35 -1.92
N CYS A 106 2.63 0.81 -2.42
CA CYS A 106 2.00 1.29 -3.64
C CYS A 106 0.82 2.25 -3.37
N ALA A 107 0.58 2.66 -2.11
CA ALA A 107 -0.58 3.44 -1.71
C ALA A 107 -1.90 2.93 -2.35
N PHE A 108 -2.09 1.61 -2.28
CA PHE A 108 -3.23 0.85 -2.81
C PHE A 108 -3.46 0.89 -4.33
N SER A 109 -2.55 1.49 -5.11
CA SER A 109 -2.72 1.65 -6.57
C SER A 109 -2.74 0.32 -7.35
N ARG A 110 -2.18 -0.75 -6.77
CA ARG A 110 -2.22 -2.12 -7.32
C ARG A 110 -3.35 -2.98 -6.75
N THR A 111 -4.04 -2.47 -5.74
CA THR A 111 -4.89 -3.26 -4.84
C THR A 111 -6.37 -2.93 -5.01
N LEU A 112 -6.70 -1.65 -5.15
CA LEU A 112 -8.07 -1.18 -5.21
C LEU A 112 -8.53 -0.89 -6.65
N PRO A 113 -9.85 -0.92 -6.93
CA PRO A 113 -10.39 -0.38 -8.17
C PRO A 113 -9.99 1.08 -8.38
N TRP A 114 -9.81 1.49 -9.64
CA TRP A 114 -9.26 2.80 -9.99
C TRP A 114 -9.98 3.98 -9.32
N SER A 115 -11.32 3.98 -9.30
CA SER A 115 -12.11 5.02 -8.65
C SER A 115 -11.80 5.15 -7.15
N SER A 116 -11.56 4.04 -6.46
CA SER A 116 -11.18 4.03 -5.05
C SER A 116 -9.75 4.51 -4.86
N VAL A 117 -8.81 4.14 -5.74
CA VAL A 117 -7.42 4.63 -5.69
C VAL A 117 -7.38 6.15 -5.72
N LEU A 118 -8.13 6.79 -6.63
CA LEU A 118 -8.17 8.26 -6.72
C LEU A 118 -8.62 8.90 -5.41
N ARG A 119 -9.68 8.38 -4.78
CA ARG A 119 -10.19 8.90 -3.51
C ARG A 119 -9.21 8.70 -2.36
N VAL A 120 -8.49 7.57 -2.36
CA VAL A 120 -7.43 7.31 -1.37
C VAL A 120 -6.28 8.30 -1.57
N TRP A 121 -5.88 8.55 -2.82
CA TRP A 121 -4.78 9.46 -3.17
C TRP A 121 -5.11 10.92 -2.85
N ASP A 122 -6.33 11.38 -3.13
CA ASP A 122 -6.80 12.73 -2.73
C ASP A 122 -6.65 12.94 -1.23
N MET A 123 -7.17 12.00 -0.44
CA MET A 123 -7.10 12.07 1.01
C MET A 123 -5.67 11.90 1.50
N PHE A 124 -4.86 11.03 0.89
CA PHE A 124 -3.47 10.81 1.26
C PHE A 124 -2.63 12.09 1.11
N PHE A 125 -2.79 12.83 0.01
CA PHE A 125 -2.10 14.11 -0.14
C PHE A 125 -2.61 15.19 0.82
N CYS A 126 -3.91 15.20 1.11
CA CYS A 126 -4.55 16.18 2.00
C CYS A 126 -4.25 15.95 3.48
N GLU A 127 -4.35 14.69 3.94
CA GLU A 127 -4.31 14.30 5.34
C GLU A 127 -3.04 13.53 5.74
N GLY A 128 -2.26 13.04 4.78
CA GLY A 128 -1.00 12.32 5.01
C GLY A 128 -1.14 10.81 5.22
N VAL A 129 -0.05 10.20 5.69
CA VAL A 129 0.14 8.74 5.78
C VAL A 129 -0.94 8.01 6.59
N LYS A 130 -1.59 8.68 7.56
CA LYS A 130 -2.68 8.11 8.36
C LYS A 130 -3.84 7.57 7.52
N ILE A 131 -4.02 8.09 6.30
CA ILE A 131 -5.04 7.58 5.37
C ILE A 131 -4.72 6.14 4.95
N ILE A 132 -3.45 5.79 4.75
CA ILE A 132 -3.05 4.44 4.35
C ILE A 132 -3.43 3.43 5.44
N PHE A 133 -3.18 3.77 6.71
CA PHE A 133 -3.61 2.96 7.85
C PHE A 133 -5.13 2.83 7.95
N ARG A 134 -5.88 3.93 7.81
CA ARG A 134 -7.35 3.89 7.86
C ARG A 134 -7.92 2.96 6.78
N VAL A 135 -7.41 3.06 5.55
CA VAL A 135 -7.84 2.19 4.45
C VAL A 135 -7.46 0.74 4.73
N GLY A 136 -6.24 0.47 5.19
CA GLY A 136 -5.81 -0.88 5.60
C GLY A 136 -6.72 -1.51 6.66
N LEU A 137 -7.10 -0.76 7.69
CA LEU A 137 -8.05 -1.22 8.72
C LEU A 137 -9.45 -1.48 8.16
N ILE A 138 -9.93 -0.62 7.26
CA ILE A 138 -11.22 -0.81 6.58
C ILE A 138 -11.19 -2.10 5.77
N LEU A 139 -10.11 -2.36 5.03
CA LEU A 139 -9.96 -3.58 4.23
C LEU A 139 -9.93 -4.82 5.11
N LEU A 140 -9.17 -4.82 6.20
CA LEU A 140 -9.13 -5.95 7.15
C LEU A 140 -10.49 -6.20 7.82
N LYS A 141 -11.22 -5.14 8.17
CA LYS A 141 -12.58 -5.26 8.70
C LYS A 141 -13.54 -5.75 7.61
N TYR A 142 -13.38 -5.29 6.39
CA TYR A 142 -14.20 -5.72 5.27
C TYR A 142 -13.97 -7.20 4.95
N THR A 143 -12.74 -7.69 4.97
CA THR A 143 -12.43 -9.09 4.62
C THR A 143 -12.70 -10.06 5.77
N LEU A 144 -12.35 -9.70 7.01
CA LEU A 144 -12.33 -10.63 8.14
C LEU A 144 -13.23 -10.21 9.31
N GLY A 145 -13.96 -9.11 9.19
CA GLY A 145 -14.68 -8.47 10.31
C GLY A 145 -16.00 -9.13 10.72
N SER A 146 -16.33 -10.31 10.20
CA SER A 146 -17.54 -11.05 10.60
C SER A 146 -17.25 -12.53 10.70
N SER A 147 -17.96 -13.21 11.61
CA SER A 147 -17.82 -14.66 11.79
C SER A 147 -18.17 -15.45 10.53
N GLU A 148 -19.08 -14.93 9.69
CA GLU A 148 -19.42 -15.55 8.40
C GLU A 148 -18.21 -15.54 7.45
N LYS A 149 -17.54 -14.40 7.29
CA LYS A 149 -16.34 -14.27 6.46
C LYS A 149 -15.16 -15.11 6.98
N LEU A 150 -15.07 -15.29 8.30
CA LEU A 150 -14.06 -16.18 8.87
C LEU A 150 -14.32 -17.66 8.61
N ARG A 151 -15.57 -18.09 8.38
CA ARG A 151 -15.87 -19.50 8.07
C ARG A 151 -15.23 -19.96 6.77
N SER A 152 -15.06 -19.05 5.80
CA SER A 152 -14.36 -19.32 4.54
C SER A 152 -12.84 -19.15 4.63
N CYS A 153 -12.31 -18.73 5.79
CA CYS A 153 -10.89 -18.43 5.99
C CYS A 153 -10.33 -19.22 7.18
N GLN A 154 -10.49 -20.55 7.22
CA GLN A 154 -10.15 -21.32 8.42
C GLN A 154 -8.64 -21.50 8.65
N GLY A 155 -7.86 -21.52 7.56
CA GLY A 155 -6.42 -21.68 7.59
C GLY A 155 -5.67 -20.42 7.15
N GLN A 156 -4.34 -20.52 7.23
CA GLN A 156 -3.43 -19.47 6.83
C GLN A 156 -3.54 -19.20 5.31
N TYR A 157 -3.63 -20.25 4.49
CA TYR A 157 -3.67 -20.14 3.04
C TYR A 157 -4.91 -19.38 2.55
N GLU A 158 -6.10 -19.79 2.97
CA GLU A 158 -7.36 -19.17 2.55
C GLU A 158 -7.45 -17.72 3.02
N THR A 159 -6.95 -17.45 4.23
CA THR A 159 -6.89 -16.09 4.77
C THR A 159 -5.98 -15.20 3.91
N MET A 160 -4.80 -15.70 3.54
CA MET A 160 -3.87 -14.96 2.69
C MET A 160 -4.41 -14.75 1.27
N GLU A 161 -5.10 -15.74 0.70
CA GLU A 161 -5.73 -15.61 -0.61
C GLU A 161 -6.81 -14.52 -0.61
N GLN A 162 -7.65 -14.47 0.43
CA GLN A 162 -8.68 -13.43 0.57
C GLN A 162 -8.07 -12.02 0.74
N LEU A 163 -6.99 -11.91 1.52
CA LEU A 163 -6.29 -10.63 1.69
C LEU A 163 -5.58 -10.16 0.42
N ARG A 164 -5.16 -11.06 -0.47
CA ARG A 164 -4.52 -10.69 -1.74
C ARG A 164 -5.54 -10.35 -2.84
N THR A 165 -6.65 -11.06 -2.88
CA THR A 165 -7.61 -10.95 -3.99
C THR A 165 -8.64 -9.83 -3.80
N LEU A 166 -8.79 -9.30 -2.58
CA LEU A 166 -9.68 -8.18 -2.19
C LEU A 166 -10.85 -7.96 -3.16
N ASN A 167 -11.64 -9.02 -3.38
CA ASN A 167 -12.70 -8.99 -4.38
C ASN A 167 -13.81 -8.03 -3.90
N PRO A 168 -14.04 -6.90 -4.59
CA PRO A 168 -15.24 -6.11 -4.39
C PRO A 168 -16.33 -6.82 -5.17
N ARG A 169 -17.02 -7.77 -4.53
CA ARG A 169 -18.33 -8.20 -5.02
C ARG A 169 -19.35 -7.11 -4.75
#